data_AF-A0A3A9JHD6-F1
#
_entry.id   AF-A0A3A9JHD6-F1
#
_cell.length_a   1.000
_cell.length_b   1.000
_cell.length_c   1.000
_cell.angle_alpha   90.00
_cell.angle_beta   90.00
_cell.angle_gamma   90.00
#
_symmetry.space_group_name_H-M   'P 1'
#
loop_
_entity.id
_entity.type
_entity.pdbx_description
1 polymer ?
#
loop_
_entity_poly.entity_id
_entity_poly.type
_entity_poly.pdbx_seq_one_letter_code
_entity_poly.pdbx_strand_id
1 'polypeptide(L)'
;MNDPFHHLARRKLGRRGLLAAAGPLFAWGFAPHAASAAGGRGEDQRLLVIVLRGGMDGLTAVPAPGDPAFASLRTATIALLLGGAVKGGRVVADWPGFASEQLYEKRDLAPTTDLRSIFKGVLAEHVGVPMRALENNILLDSEAARPLLGLVRT
;
A
#
# COMPACT_ATOMS: atom_id res chain seq x y z
N MET A 1 -12.69 -12.39 84.67
CA MET A 1 -13.75 -12.69 83.69
C MET A 1 -13.60 -11.63 82.60
N ASN A 2 -12.94 -11.95 81.50
CA ASN A 2 -12.50 -10.97 80.48
C ASN A 2 -13.55 -10.87 79.37
N ASP A 3 -13.87 -9.64 78.97
CA ASP A 3 -14.85 -9.31 77.92
C ASP A 3 -14.21 -9.44 76.52
N PRO A 4 -14.70 -10.30 75.60
CA PRO A 4 -13.95 -10.72 74.41
C PRO A 4 -14.14 -9.83 73.15
N PHE A 5 -14.68 -8.61 73.26
CA PHE A 5 -15.13 -7.84 72.08
C PHE A 5 -14.39 -6.52 71.77
N HIS A 6 -13.12 -6.36 72.15
CA HIS A 6 -12.36 -5.11 71.93
C HIS A 6 -11.63 -4.97 70.56
N HIS A 7 -11.90 -5.81 69.56
CA HIS A 7 -11.06 -5.86 68.34
C HIS A 7 -11.69 -5.33 67.05
N LEU A 8 -12.92 -4.82 67.06
CA LEU A 8 -13.52 -4.24 65.86
C LEU A 8 -13.03 -2.79 65.66
N ALA A 9 -11.75 -2.66 65.30
CA ALA A 9 -11.20 -1.46 64.72
C ALA A 9 -11.94 -1.18 63.40
N ARG A 10 -12.96 -0.32 63.44
CA ARG A 10 -13.59 0.23 62.23
C ARG A 10 -12.50 0.93 61.41
N ARG A 11 -11.99 0.28 60.36
CA ARG A 11 -11.18 0.97 59.34
C ARG A 11 -12.09 1.99 58.65
N LYS A 12 -12.04 3.25 59.08
CA LYS A 12 -12.66 4.35 58.34
C LYS A 12 -11.86 4.52 57.04
N LEU A 13 -12.38 4.06 55.91
CA LEU A 13 -11.88 4.47 54.60
C LEU A 13 -12.10 5.98 54.45
N GLY A 14 -11.08 6.76 54.75
CA GLY A 14 -11.09 8.21 54.58
C GLY A 14 -10.82 8.61 53.14
N ARG A 15 -11.24 9.83 52.76
CA ARG A 15 -11.08 10.48 51.43
C ARG A 15 -9.67 10.33 50.81
N ARG A 16 -8.65 10.19 51.64
CA ARG A 16 -7.25 9.93 51.24
C ARG A 16 -7.04 8.55 50.59
N GLY A 17 -7.76 7.52 51.04
CA GLY A 17 -7.72 6.17 50.43
C GLY A 17 -8.39 6.12 49.06
N LEU A 18 -9.40 6.96 48.82
CA LEU A 18 -10.06 7.07 47.52
C LEU A 18 -9.14 7.73 46.47
N LEU A 19 -8.40 8.78 46.87
CA LEU A 19 -7.44 9.44 45.99
C LEU A 19 -6.24 8.56 45.64
N ALA A 20 -5.78 7.71 46.56
CA ALA A 20 -4.70 6.77 46.30
C ALA A 20 -5.07 5.70 45.25
N ALA A 21 -6.37 5.36 45.11
CA ALA A 21 -6.85 4.38 44.14
C ALA A 21 -7.05 4.96 42.72
N ALA A 22 -7.14 6.29 42.57
CA ALA A 22 -7.40 6.92 41.27
C ALA A 22 -6.13 7.18 40.43
N GLY A 23 -4.97 7.38 41.08
CA GLY A 23 -3.70 7.65 40.41
C GLY A 23 -3.24 6.57 39.41
N PRO A 24 -3.31 5.26 39.75
CA PRO A 24 -2.89 4.19 38.84
C PRO A 24 -3.72 4.11 37.55
N LEU A 25 -5.00 4.48 37.58
CA LEU A 25 -5.88 4.43 36.41
C LEU A 25 -5.58 5.55 35.40
N PHE A 26 -5.15 6.71 35.88
CA PHE A 26 -4.75 7.83 35.02
C PHE A 26 -3.36 7.61 34.40
N ALA A 27 -2.43 7.01 35.15
CA ALA A 27 -1.09 6.72 34.68
C ALA A 27 -1.07 5.66 33.55
N TRP A 28 -2.04 4.73 33.54
CA TRP A 28 -2.09 3.66 32.53
C TRP A 28 -2.44 4.18 31.13
N GLY A 29 -3.27 5.23 31.03
CA GLY A 29 -3.65 5.83 29.74
C GLY A 29 -2.50 6.56 29.02
N PHE A 30 -1.44 6.92 29.74
CA PHE A 30 -0.25 7.59 29.21
C PHE A 30 1.03 6.75 29.32
N ALA A 31 0.93 5.52 29.84
CA ALA A 31 2.05 4.60 29.86
C ALA A 31 2.39 4.22 28.40
N PRO A 32 3.61 4.51 27.91
CA PRO A 32 3.99 4.15 26.56
C PRO A 32 3.84 2.64 26.42
N HIS A 33 2.89 2.23 25.57
CA HIS A 33 2.76 0.82 25.24
C HIS A 33 4.00 0.45 24.44
N ALA A 34 4.79 -0.49 24.94
CA ALA A 34 5.86 -1.09 24.17
C ALA A 34 5.21 -1.77 22.96
N ALA A 35 5.19 -1.08 21.81
CA ALA A 35 4.82 -1.66 20.55
C ALA A 35 5.99 -2.56 20.13
N SER A 36 5.86 -3.84 20.40
CA SER A 36 6.66 -4.84 19.71
C SER A 36 6.05 -5.01 18.32
N ALA A 37 6.81 -4.71 17.27
CA ALA A 37 6.53 -5.24 15.94
C ALA A 37 6.78 -6.74 16.01
N ALA A 38 5.78 -7.48 16.50
CA ALA A 38 5.78 -8.91 16.38
C ALA A 38 5.75 -9.20 14.88
N GLY A 39 6.88 -9.68 14.35
CA GLY A 39 6.99 -10.21 13.00
C GLY A 39 6.02 -11.37 12.84
N GLY A 40 4.78 -11.03 12.53
CA GLY A 40 3.62 -11.90 12.48
C GLY A 40 3.06 -11.84 11.08
N ARG A 41 3.08 -12.99 10.43
CA ARG A 41 2.45 -13.30 9.14
C ARG A 41 1.03 -12.69 9.08
N GLY A 42 0.89 -11.50 8.48
CA GLY A 42 -0.35 -10.71 8.51
C GLY A 42 -0.21 -9.20 8.74
N GLU A 43 1.01 -8.64 8.77
CA GLU A 43 1.19 -7.18 8.75
C GLU A 43 0.55 -6.55 7.49
N ASP A 44 -0.10 -5.41 7.73
CA ASP A 44 -0.86 -4.57 6.80
C ASP A 44 -0.26 -4.55 5.38
N GLN A 45 -0.75 -5.46 4.53
CA GLN A 45 -0.30 -5.65 3.16
C GLN A 45 -0.88 -4.56 2.25
N ARG A 46 -0.65 -3.29 2.59
CA ARG A 46 -1.09 -2.16 1.78
C ARG A 46 -0.34 -2.19 0.46
N LEU A 47 -1.09 -2.25 -0.63
CA LEU A 47 -0.57 -2.10 -1.98
C LEU A 47 -0.98 -0.73 -2.53
N LEU A 48 0.00 0.03 -2.99
CA LEU A 48 -0.20 1.27 -3.72
C LEU A 48 0.32 1.09 -5.15
N VAL A 49 -0.58 1.21 -6.12
CA VAL A 49 -0.23 1.24 -7.55
C VAL A 49 -0.39 2.67 -8.05
N ILE A 50 0.72 3.29 -8.44
CA ILE A 50 0.72 4.65 -9.03
C ILE A 50 0.94 4.49 -10.53
N VAL A 51 -0.01 4.94 -11.33
CA VAL A 51 0.13 5.02 -12.79
C VAL A 51 0.34 6.47 -13.17
N LEU A 52 1.56 6.79 -13.57
CA LEU A 52 1.92 8.09 -14.10
C LEU A 52 1.81 8.04 -15.62
N ARG A 53 0.96 8.88 -16.20
CA ARG A 53 0.80 8.97 -17.65
C ARG A 53 1.37 10.29 -18.15
N GLY A 54 2.25 10.20 -19.12
CA GLY A 54 3.06 11.29 -19.64
C GLY A 54 4.26 11.61 -18.75
N GLY A 55 5.41 11.88 -19.38
CA GLY A 55 6.43 12.74 -18.77
C GLY A 55 5.94 14.19 -18.82
N MET A 56 6.51 15.07 -17.99
CA MET A 56 6.23 16.50 -18.07
C MET A 56 6.97 17.11 -19.26
N ASP A 57 6.26 17.24 -20.37
CA ASP A 57 6.67 17.89 -21.61
C ASP A 57 5.75 19.09 -21.92
N GLY A 58 6.06 19.87 -22.96
CA GLY A 58 5.27 21.06 -23.30
C GLY A 58 3.80 20.76 -23.65
N LEU A 59 3.51 19.56 -24.16
CA LEU A 59 2.14 19.13 -24.52
C LEU A 59 1.33 18.68 -23.30
N THR A 60 1.98 18.09 -22.32
CA THR A 60 1.38 17.66 -21.05
C THR A 60 1.32 18.78 -20.02
N ALA A 61 2.19 19.80 -20.11
CA ALA A 61 2.14 21.01 -19.28
C ALA A 61 0.95 21.91 -19.64
N VAL A 62 0.61 22.00 -20.93
CA VAL A 62 -0.58 22.73 -21.42
C VAL A 62 -1.34 21.81 -22.36
N PRO A 63 -2.28 21.00 -21.85
CA PRO A 63 -3.05 20.10 -22.70
C PRO A 63 -3.88 20.91 -23.70
N ALA A 64 -4.11 20.34 -24.89
CA ALA A 64 -5.04 20.88 -25.90
C ALA A 64 -6.24 19.93 -26.06
N PRO A 65 -7.19 19.88 -25.09
CA PRO A 65 -8.37 19.04 -25.21
C PRO A 65 -9.20 19.47 -26.43
N GLY A 66 -9.48 18.53 -27.33
CA GLY A 66 -10.29 18.76 -28.53
C GLY A 66 -9.51 18.73 -29.84
N ASP A 67 -8.18 18.78 -29.80
CA ASP A 67 -7.36 18.53 -30.99
C ASP A 67 -7.23 17.00 -31.22
N PRO A 68 -7.68 16.47 -32.38
CA PRO A 68 -7.52 15.05 -32.72
C PRO A 68 -6.06 14.60 -32.75
N ALA A 69 -5.13 15.48 -33.11
CA ALA A 69 -3.70 15.17 -33.13
C ALA A 69 -3.16 14.98 -31.71
N PHE A 70 -3.65 15.74 -30.74
CA PHE A 70 -3.27 15.62 -29.32
C PHE A 70 -3.59 14.21 -28.76
N ALA A 71 -4.69 13.58 -29.20
CA ALA A 71 -5.04 12.22 -28.78
C ALA A 71 -4.05 11.15 -29.28
N SER A 72 -3.38 11.39 -30.40
CA SER A 72 -2.36 10.49 -30.95
C SER A 72 -0.98 10.66 -30.31
N LEU A 73 -0.71 11.82 -29.71
CA LEU A 73 0.60 12.21 -29.15
C LEU A 73 0.80 11.81 -27.68
N ARG A 74 0.03 10.86 -27.15
CA ARG A 74 0.08 10.52 -25.72
C ARG A 74 1.45 10.01 -25.29
N THR A 75 2.10 10.77 -24.41
CA THR A 75 3.44 10.54 -23.88
C THR A 75 3.49 9.36 -22.88
N ALA A 76 4.69 8.77 -22.75
CA ALA A 76 5.09 7.60 -21.96
C ALA A 76 4.32 7.34 -20.66
N THR A 77 4.07 6.07 -20.32
CA THR A 77 3.38 5.67 -19.09
C THR A 77 4.29 4.84 -18.19
N ILE A 78 4.30 5.12 -16.89
CA ILE A 78 5.07 4.41 -15.87
C ILE A 78 4.11 3.91 -14.78
N ALA A 79 4.23 2.64 -14.41
CA ALA A 79 3.58 2.09 -13.22
C ALA A 79 4.58 1.83 -12.11
N LEU A 80 4.32 2.37 -10.93
CA LEU A 80 5.09 2.09 -9.71
C LEU A 80 4.23 1.27 -8.75
N LEU A 81 4.75 0.11 -8.34
CA LEU A 81 4.14 -0.75 -7.33
C LEU A 81 4.90 -0.58 -6.02
N LEU A 82 4.19 -0.18 -4.98
CA LEU A 82 4.74 0.14 -3.67
C LEU A 82 3.91 -0.55 -2.58
N GLY A 83 4.52 -0.86 -1.43
CA GLY A 83 3.81 -1.44 -0.29
C GLY A 83 4.51 -2.64 0.36
N GLY A 84 4.07 -2.99 1.57
CA GLY A 84 4.67 -4.09 2.36
C GLY A 84 4.54 -5.47 1.71
N ALA A 85 3.54 -5.63 0.84
CA ALA A 85 3.30 -6.86 0.08
C ALA A 85 4.15 -6.95 -1.20
N VAL A 86 4.73 -5.85 -1.69
CA VAL A 86 5.39 -5.83 -2.99
C VAL A 86 6.78 -6.47 -2.92
N LYS A 87 7.10 -7.36 -3.87
CA LYS A 87 8.48 -7.82 -4.15
C LYS A 87 9.24 -6.69 -4.86
N GLY A 88 9.53 -5.63 -4.11
CA GLY A 88 10.17 -4.40 -4.58
C GLY A 88 11.68 -4.52 -4.82
N GLY A 89 12.32 -3.40 -5.13
CA GLY A 89 13.77 -3.34 -5.40
C GLY A 89 14.18 -3.82 -6.79
N ARG A 90 13.23 -3.89 -7.73
CA ARG A 90 13.48 -4.35 -9.09
C ARG A 90 12.66 -3.56 -10.11
N VAL A 91 13.16 -3.51 -11.33
CA VAL A 91 12.42 -3.07 -12.51
C VAL A 91 11.88 -4.32 -13.19
N VAL A 92 10.56 -4.36 -13.42
CA VAL A 92 9.87 -5.54 -13.98
C VAL A 92 9.63 -5.42 -15.49
N ALA A 93 10.16 -4.36 -16.10
CA ALA A 93 10.08 -4.08 -17.51
C ALA A 93 11.46 -4.25 -18.17
N ASP A 94 11.46 -4.48 -19.48
CA ASP A 94 12.70 -4.52 -20.27
C ASP A 94 13.31 -3.11 -20.34
N TRP A 95 14.27 -2.83 -19.46
CA TRP A 95 14.91 -1.51 -19.37
C TRP A 95 16.22 -1.50 -20.16
N PRO A 96 16.27 -0.92 -21.37
CA PRO A 96 17.48 -0.97 -22.19
C PRO A 96 18.56 0.01 -21.71
N GLY A 97 18.19 1.09 -21.01
CA GLY A 97 19.09 2.19 -20.64
C GLY A 97 18.75 3.48 -21.38
N PHE A 98 19.65 4.46 -21.30
CA PHE A 98 19.46 5.79 -21.90
C PHE A 98 20.44 6.09 -23.05
N ALA A 99 21.13 5.09 -23.59
CA ALA A 99 21.96 5.31 -24.77
C ALA A 99 21.08 5.76 -25.94
N SER A 100 21.55 6.71 -26.75
CA SER A 100 20.73 7.34 -27.80
C SER A 100 20.23 6.34 -28.85
N GLU A 101 20.95 5.24 -29.05
CA GLU A 101 20.60 4.14 -29.95
C GLU A 101 19.48 3.25 -29.42
N GLN A 102 19.23 3.30 -28.11
CA GLN A 102 18.22 2.49 -27.42
C GLN A 102 16.89 3.24 -27.24
N LEU A 103 16.87 4.55 -27.52
CA LEU A 103 15.70 5.38 -27.40
C LEU A 103 14.83 5.28 -28.66
N TYR A 104 13.54 5.04 -28.46
CA TYR A 104 12.52 5.19 -29.48
C TYR A 104 12.47 6.65 -29.96
N GLU A 105 12.56 6.84 -31.27
CA GLU A 105 12.63 8.17 -31.92
C GLU A 105 13.71 9.10 -31.33
N LYS A 106 14.76 8.54 -30.70
CA LYS A 106 15.83 9.28 -30.01
C LYS A 106 15.36 10.16 -28.84
N ARG A 107 14.15 9.93 -28.32
CA ARG A 107 13.56 10.76 -27.24
C ARG A 107 13.10 9.94 -26.06
N ASP A 108 12.34 8.88 -26.32
CA ASP A 108 11.61 8.14 -25.28
C ASP A 108 12.05 6.68 -25.23
N LEU A 109 11.72 5.98 -24.16
CA LEU A 109 11.81 4.52 -24.16
C LEU A 109 10.66 3.92 -24.96
N ALA A 110 10.92 2.82 -25.67
CA ALA A 110 9.86 2.05 -26.29
C ALA A 110 8.90 1.48 -25.21
N PRO A 111 7.61 1.25 -25.53
CA PRO A 111 6.71 0.55 -24.63
C PRO A 111 7.22 -0.87 -24.35
N THR A 112 7.49 -1.17 -23.09
CA THR A 112 8.13 -2.42 -22.68
C THR A 112 7.20 -3.36 -21.90
N THR A 113 6.05 -2.86 -21.43
CA THR A 113 5.10 -3.66 -20.65
C THR A 113 3.68 -3.15 -20.80
N ASP A 114 2.72 -4.07 -20.97
CA ASP A 114 1.29 -3.75 -20.92
C ASP A 114 0.84 -3.61 -19.45
N LEU A 115 0.20 -2.49 -19.10
CA LEU A 115 -0.32 -2.26 -17.76
C LEU A 115 -1.34 -3.32 -17.32
N ARG A 116 -2.11 -3.88 -18.26
CA ARG A 116 -3.09 -4.92 -17.97
C ARG A 116 -2.40 -6.18 -17.46
N SER A 117 -1.20 -6.50 -17.94
CA SER A 117 -0.38 -7.60 -17.43
C SER A 117 -0.04 -7.40 -15.95
N ILE A 118 0.33 -6.19 -15.57
CA ILE A 118 0.63 -5.81 -14.18
C ILE A 118 -0.64 -5.95 -13.32
N PHE A 119 -1.75 -5.34 -13.75
CA PHE A 119 -3.00 -5.38 -12.98
C PHE A 119 -3.54 -6.79 -12.81
N LYS A 120 -3.49 -7.63 -13.86
CA LYS A 120 -3.90 -9.03 -13.74
C LYS A 120 -3.07 -9.78 -12.70
N GLY A 121 -1.75 -9.62 -12.74
CA GLY A 121 -0.85 -10.27 -11.78
C GLY A 121 -1.12 -9.81 -10.34
N VAL A 122 -1.19 -8.50 -10.14
CA VAL A 122 -1.52 -7.90 -8.85
C VAL A 122 -2.87 -8.37 -8.32
N LEU A 123 -3.94 -8.28 -9.10
CA LEU A 123 -5.29 -8.63 -8.65
C LEU A 123 -5.44 -10.12 -8.42
N ALA A 124 -4.77 -10.96 -9.23
CA ALA A 124 -4.78 -12.39 -9.04
C ALA A 124 -4.00 -12.81 -7.78
N GLU A 125 -2.80 -12.25 -7.55
CA GLU A 125 -1.92 -12.68 -6.45
C GLU A 125 -2.27 -11.99 -5.12
N HIS A 126 -2.58 -10.70 -5.13
CA HIS A 126 -2.79 -9.92 -3.91
C HIS A 126 -4.25 -9.95 -3.42
N VAL A 127 -5.20 -9.94 -4.36
CA VAL A 127 -6.65 -9.92 -4.04
C VAL A 127 -7.30 -11.30 -4.22
N GLY A 128 -6.67 -12.21 -4.97
CA GLY A 128 -7.21 -13.54 -5.22
C GLY A 128 -8.32 -13.57 -6.29
N VAL A 129 -8.39 -12.55 -7.15
CA VAL A 129 -9.42 -12.49 -8.20
C VAL A 129 -9.13 -13.56 -9.27
N PRO A 130 -10.10 -14.43 -9.62
CA PRO A 130 -9.89 -15.44 -10.65
C PRO A 130 -9.69 -14.80 -12.03
N MET A 131 -8.74 -15.31 -12.82
CA MET A 131 -8.36 -14.73 -14.12
C MET A 131 -9.53 -14.54 -15.08
N ARG A 132 -10.47 -15.50 -15.10
CA ARG A 132 -11.68 -15.41 -15.93
C ARG A 132 -12.55 -14.21 -15.58
N ALA A 133 -12.65 -13.85 -14.30
CA ALA A 133 -13.41 -12.67 -13.88
C ALA A 133 -12.65 -11.38 -14.25
N LEU A 134 -11.32 -11.41 -14.20
CA LEU A 134 -10.50 -10.29 -14.66
C LEU A 134 -10.74 -10.03 -16.16
N GLU A 135 -10.72 -11.06 -17.00
CA GLU A 135 -10.83 -10.89 -18.46
C GLU A 135 -12.24 -10.54 -18.92
N ASN A 136 -13.28 -11.13 -18.29
CA ASN A 136 -14.66 -10.96 -18.75
C ASN A 136 -15.36 -9.74 -18.16
N ASN A 137 -14.96 -9.28 -16.97
CA ASN A 137 -15.74 -8.28 -16.22
C ASN A 137 -14.95 -7.02 -15.84
N ILE A 138 -13.62 -7.09 -15.70
CA ILE A 138 -12.81 -5.99 -15.15
C ILE A 138 -11.90 -5.38 -16.22
N LEU A 139 -11.18 -6.22 -16.96
CA LEU A 139 -10.19 -5.88 -17.98
C LEU A 139 -10.65 -6.49 -19.31
N LEU A 140 -11.68 -5.88 -19.90
CA LEU A 140 -12.23 -6.30 -21.19
C LEU A 140 -11.15 -6.29 -22.28
N ASP A 141 -11.27 -7.21 -23.24
CA ASP A 141 -10.37 -7.36 -24.41
C ASP A 141 -8.88 -7.46 -24.05
N SER A 142 -8.58 -8.12 -22.92
CA SER A 142 -7.21 -8.22 -22.38
C SER A 142 -6.58 -9.60 -22.52
N GLU A 143 -7.16 -10.54 -23.28
CA GLU A 143 -6.66 -11.92 -23.39
C GLU A 143 -5.19 -12.01 -23.86
N ALA A 144 -4.77 -11.09 -24.73
CA ALA A 144 -3.38 -11.02 -25.21
C ALA A 144 -2.38 -10.59 -24.11
N ALA A 145 -2.85 -9.88 -23.07
CA ALA A 145 -2.01 -9.39 -21.99
C ALA A 145 -1.84 -10.50 -20.93
N ARG A 146 -0.70 -11.20 -21.00
CA ARG A 146 -0.36 -12.25 -20.02
C ARG A 146 -0.13 -11.64 -18.64
N PRO A 147 -0.60 -12.25 -17.54
CA PRO A 147 -0.38 -11.73 -16.19
C PRO A 147 1.10 -11.74 -15.81
N LEU A 148 1.57 -10.64 -15.23
CA LEU A 148 2.91 -10.56 -14.63
C LEU A 148 2.86 -11.07 -13.20
N LEU A 149 3.38 -12.29 -12.99
CA LEU A 149 3.35 -12.96 -11.70
C LEU A 149 4.59 -12.67 -10.86
N GLY A 150 4.50 -13.06 -9.59
CA GLY A 150 5.51 -12.86 -8.57
C GLY A 150 5.71 -11.38 -8.25
N LEU A 151 4.68 -10.54 -8.37
CA LEU A 151 4.76 -9.10 -8.05
C LEU A 151 4.65 -8.87 -6.54
N VAL A 152 3.93 -9.75 -5.84
CA VAL A 152 3.68 -9.66 -4.40
C VAL A 152 4.19 -10.89 -3.63
N ARG A 153 4.39 -10.71 -2.33
CA ARG A 153 4.75 -11.72 -1.33
C ARG A 153 3.45 -12.28 -0.73
N THR A 154 2.84 -13.22 -1.44
CA THR A 154 1.79 -14.10 -0.92
C THR A 154 2.38 -15.11 0.05
#